data_AF-A0A3E1E762-F1
#
_entry.id   AF-A0A3E1E762-F1
#
_cell.length_a   1.000
_cell.length_b   1.000
_cell.length_c   1.000
_cell.angle_alpha   90.00
_cell.angle_beta   90.00
_cell.angle_gamma   90.00
#
_symmetry.space_group_name_H-M   'P 1'
#
loop_
_entity.id
_entity.type
_entity.pdbx_description
1 polymer ?
#
loop_
_entity_poly.entity_id
_entity_poly.type
_entity_poly.pdbx_seq_one_letter_code
_entity_poly.pdbx_strand_id
1 'polypeptide(L)'
;MKVSLLTLACLALLSAAKAADVNVTPRGDLDNSWHQFQGQKKGHVAFLGGSITEMEGYRPMVCELLQKRFPETQFAFTAAGVSSTCSTTGAFRFRDEVLSKGPVDLLFVEFAVNDDQDAGHTREECIRGMEGVIRHLRLTNPRADIVMTFFLNESSMEKYRSNQTPLPISAHTEVAERYQVSTINLAKTVTSRIASGEFDWKKFGGVHPAPFGNRIAADMIAELFESKWGTPPQGVAKPHLLPEKPVDEKNYSKGRFVEAQELQLKEGWNVQTPDWKSLPGGKRERFTKLPLVEATQAGAELGLAFEGTAVGAYVLAGPDAGIVEARIDGGEPVKVNLFHRFSSGLHYPRTVMFADTLPEGKHVLKLKISEEKDAKSVGHAFRGLHFVVNDGK
;
A
#
# COMPACT_ATOMS: atom_id res chain seq x y z
N MET A 1 11.01 -73.53 -24.13
CA MET A 1 11.80 -72.53 -23.38
C MET A 1 11.43 -71.15 -23.86
N LYS A 2 10.70 -70.38 -23.03
CA LYS A 2 10.39 -68.97 -23.27
C LYS A 2 11.55 -68.16 -22.69
N VAL A 3 12.17 -67.29 -23.49
CA VAL A 3 12.96 -66.17 -22.95
C VAL A 3 12.44 -64.92 -23.65
N SER A 4 11.72 -64.12 -22.87
CA SER A 4 11.19 -62.81 -23.21
C SER A 4 12.31 -61.79 -22.97
N LEU A 5 12.78 -61.10 -24.00
CA LEU A 5 13.63 -59.92 -23.82
C LEU A 5 12.72 -58.72 -23.56
N LEU A 6 12.58 -58.36 -22.29
CA LEU A 6 11.90 -57.14 -21.86
C LEU A 6 12.78 -55.94 -22.22
N THR A 7 12.20 -55.01 -22.98
CA THR A 7 12.75 -53.70 -23.31
C THR A 7 12.71 -52.83 -22.04
N LEU A 8 13.87 -52.40 -21.53
CA LEU A 8 13.94 -51.39 -20.47
C LEU A 8 14.23 -50.04 -21.12
N ALA A 9 13.16 -49.31 -21.47
CA ALA A 9 13.26 -47.90 -21.83
C ALA A 9 13.29 -47.07 -20.53
N CYS A 10 14.48 -46.64 -20.11
CA CYS A 10 14.62 -45.62 -19.07
C CYS A 10 14.18 -44.26 -19.63
N LEU A 11 12.96 -43.82 -19.33
CA LEU A 11 12.61 -42.41 -19.41
C LEU A 11 13.31 -41.67 -18.26
N ALA A 12 14.42 -41.00 -18.57
CA ALA A 12 14.95 -39.96 -17.71
C ALA A 12 14.08 -38.70 -17.86
N LEU A 13 13.15 -38.49 -16.93
CA LEU A 13 12.51 -37.19 -16.73
C LEU A 13 13.54 -36.27 -16.05
N LEU A 14 14.33 -35.56 -16.85
CA LEU A 14 15.10 -34.41 -16.38
C LEU A 14 14.10 -33.27 -16.07
N SER A 15 13.71 -33.13 -14.81
CA SER A 15 13.17 -31.86 -14.34
C SER A 15 14.32 -30.85 -14.37
N ALA A 16 14.34 -29.98 -15.39
CA ALA A 16 15.19 -28.82 -15.35
C ALA A 16 14.75 -27.97 -14.15
N ALA A 17 15.55 -27.96 -13.08
CA ALA A 17 15.36 -27.03 -11.99
C ALA A 17 15.44 -25.62 -12.59
N LYS A 18 14.31 -24.91 -12.60
CA LYS A 18 14.27 -23.52 -13.05
C LYS A 18 15.20 -22.72 -12.16
N ALA A 19 16.17 -22.01 -12.74
CA ALA A 19 17.07 -21.16 -11.98
C ALA A 19 16.25 -20.12 -11.20
N ALA A 20 16.65 -19.85 -9.95
CA ALA A 20 16.05 -18.84 -9.10
C ALA A 20 16.06 -17.47 -9.81
N ASP A 21 14.96 -16.73 -9.71
CA ASP A 21 14.89 -15.38 -10.24
C ASP A 21 15.71 -14.45 -9.33
N VAL A 22 16.77 -13.86 -9.91
CA VAL A 22 17.69 -12.94 -9.22
C VAL A 22 17.00 -11.70 -8.65
N ASN A 23 15.75 -11.43 -9.03
CA ASN A 23 14.94 -10.33 -8.55
C ASN A 23 14.00 -10.71 -7.39
N VAL A 24 14.08 -11.95 -6.89
CA VAL A 24 13.61 -12.34 -5.57
C VAL A 24 14.75 -12.10 -4.59
N THR A 25 14.61 -11.14 -3.68
CA THR A 25 15.65 -10.79 -2.71
C THR A 25 15.21 -11.11 -1.29
N PRO A 26 15.62 -12.25 -0.74
CA PRO A 26 15.30 -12.59 0.64
C PRO A 26 16.14 -11.76 1.60
N ARG A 27 15.48 -11.03 2.50
CA ARG A 27 16.12 -10.30 3.62
C ARG A 27 15.55 -10.78 4.95
N GLY A 28 14.24 -10.87 5.05
CA GLY A 28 13.55 -11.53 6.17
C GLY A 28 13.66 -13.05 6.06
N ASP A 29 13.71 -13.73 7.20
CA ASP A 29 13.76 -15.19 7.25
C ASP A 29 12.38 -15.84 7.03
N LEU A 30 11.28 -15.13 7.33
CA LEU A 30 9.90 -15.65 7.30
C LEU A 30 9.67 -16.83 8.27
N ASP A 31 10.57 -16.99 9.24
CA ASP A 31 10.56 -18.13 10.16
C ASP A 31 9.38 -18.01 11.13
N ASN A 32 9.03 -16.79 11.54
CA ASN A 32 7.94 -16.54 12.48
C ASN A 32 6.59 -16.98 11.93
N SER A 33 6.29 -16.62 10.67
CA SER A 33 5.10 -17.06 9.96
C SER A 33 5.06 -18.57 9.84
N TRP A 34 6.19 -19.19 9.50
CA TRP A 34 6.28 -20.64 9.43
C TRP A 34 5.94 -21.29 10.77
N HIS A 35 6.56 -20.84 11.86
CA HIS A 35 6.31 -21.37 13.21
C HIS A 35 4.87 -21.16 13.65
N GLN A 36 4.28 -20.01 13.31
CA GLN A 36 2.90 -19.69 13.62
C GLN A 36 1.93 -20.60 12.85
N PHE A 37 2.11 -20.74 11.54
CA PHE A 37 1.25 -21.58 10.72
C PHE A 37 1.43 -23.05 11.06
N GLN A 38 2.65 -23.58 11.04
CA GLN A 38 2.91 -25.00 11.28
C GLN A 38 2.64 -25.40 12.74
N GLY A 39 3.03 -24.57 13.71
CA GLY A 39 2.96 -24.90 15.12
C GLY A 39 1.58 -24.64 15.73
N GLN A 40 1.06 -23.42 15.55
CA GLN A 40 -0.23 -23.02 16.15
C GLN A 40 -1.43 -23.35 15.25
N LYS A 41 -1.20 -23.71 13.99
CA LYS A 41 -2.24 -24.04 13.01
C LYS A 41 -3.27 -22.91 12.85
N LYS A 42 -2.81 -21.66 13.06
CA LYS A 42 -3.56 -20.43 12.86
C LYS A 42 -2.66 -19.40 12.21
N GLY A 43 -3.19 -18.61 11.28
CA GLY A 43 -2.43 -17.53 10.66
C GLY A 43 -3.31 -16.39 10.22
N HIS A 44 -2.94 -15.16 10.57
CA HIS A 44 -3.54 -13.95 10.01
C HIS A 44 -2.61 -13.36 8.97
N VAL A 45 -3.05 -13.38 7.71
CA VAL A 45 -2.29 -12.87 6.57
C VAL A 45 -3.01 -11.67 5.99
N ALA A 46 -2.33 -10.54 5.90
CA ALA A 46 -2.88 -9.30 5.37
C ALA A 46 -2.24 -8.92 4.04
N PHE A 47 -3.03 -8.31 3.16
CA PHE A 47 -2.58 -7.75 1.89
C PHE A 47 -2.94 -6.27 1.87
N LEU A 48 -1.94 -5.40 1.80
CA LEU A 48 -2.09 -3.96 1.79
C LEU A 48 -1.55 -3.37 0.48
N GLY A 49 -2.39 -2.68 -0.27
CA GLY A 49 -1.94 -2.04 -1.49
C GLY A 49 -3.02 -1.26 -2.23
N GLY A 50 -2.74 -0.99 -3.51
CA GLY A 50 -3.63 -0.27 -4.41
C GLY A 50 -4.67 -1.18 -5.07
N SER A 51 -5.02 -0.85 -6.32
CA SER A 51 -5.98 -1.61 -7.14
C SER A 51 -5.50 -3.02 -7.48
N ILE A 52 -4.17 -3.24 -7.53
CA ILE A 52 -3.58 -4.55 -7.85
C ILE A 52 -3.79 -5.52 -6.68
N THR A 53 -3.71 -5.03 -5.44
CA THR A 53 -4.12 -5.79 -4.25
C THR A 53 -5.64 -5.97 -4.14
N GLU A 54 -6.43 -4.96 -4.53
CA GLU A 54 -7.90 -5.00 -4.45
C GLU A 54 -8.51 -6.07 -5.38
N MET A 55 -7.96 -6.24 -6.59
CA MET A 55 -8.48 -7.21 -7.56
C MET A 55 -8.30 -8.68 -7.14
N GLU A 56 -9.07 -9.56 -7.78
CA GLU A 56 -8.86 -11.01 -7.73
C GLU A 56 -7.71 -11.41 -8.67
N GLY A 57 -6.49 -11.07 -8.25
CA GLY A 57 -5.24 -11.27 -9.00
C GLY A 57 -4.22 -12.12 -8.24
N TYR A 58 -3.04 -11.57 -7.97
CA TYR A 58 -1.97 -12.29 -7.27
C TYR A 58 -2.35 -12.65 -5.83
N ARG A 59 -3.13 -11.81 -5.14
CA ARG A 59 -3.57 -12.02 -3.75
C ARG A 59 -4.23 -13.39 -3.54
N PRO A 60 -5.35 -13.75 -4.21
CA PRO A 60 -5.97 -15.06 -4.03
C PRO A 60 -5.03 -16.21 -4.42
N MET A 61 -4.18 -16.04 -5.44
CA MET A 61 -3.17 -17.06 -5.78
C MET A 61 -2.17 -17.30 -4.65
N VAL A 62 -1.75 -16.25 -3.94
CA VAL A 62 -0.86 -16.36 -2.77
C VAL A 62 -1.60 -16.98 -1.58
N CYS A 63 -2.88 -16.66 -1.36
CA CYS A 63 -3.70 -17.33 -0.36
C CYS A 63 -3.76 -18.85 -0.61
N GLU A 64 -4.00 -19.27 -1.86
CA GLU A 64 -4.03 -20.67 -2.26
C GLU A 64 -2.66 -21.36 -2.04
N LEU A 65 -1.55 -20.68 -2.35
CA LEU A 65 -0.20 -21.19 -2.09
C LEU A 65 0.02 -21.46 -0.59
N LEU A 66 -0.39 -20.54 0.28
CA LEU A 66 -0.29 -20.69 1.73
C LEU A 66 -1.18 -21.82 2.25
N GLN A 67 -2.44 -21.89 1.81
CA GLN A 67 -3.37 -22.96 2.19
C GLN A 67 -2.89 -24.33 1.73
N LYS A 68 -2.31 -24.43 0.53
CA LYS A 68 -1.74 -25.68 0.01
C LYS A 68 -0.52 -26.12 0.83
N ARG A 69 0.34 -25.16 1.24
CA ARG A 69 1.55 -25.47 2.00
C ARG A 69 1.25 -25.84 3.45
N PHE A 70 0.28 -25.20 4.07
CA PHE A 70 -0.12 -25.42 5.45
C PHE A 70 -1.61 -25.84 5.52
N PRO A 71 -1.96 -27.05 5.08
CA PRO A 71 -3.35 -27.47 4.93
C PRO A 71 -4.10 -27.61 6.26
N GLU A 72 -3.38 -27.76 7.37
CA GLU A 72 -3.96 -27.83 8.72
C GLU A 72 -4.13 -26.45 9.38
N THR A 73 -3.66 -25.38 8.74
CA THR A 73 -3.72 -24.01 9.29
C THR A 73 -5.04 -23.35 8.98
N GLN A 74 -5.72 -22.87 10.01
CA GLN A 74 -6.85 -21.97 9.86
C GLN A 74 -6.36 -20.55 9.55
N PHE A 75 -6.48 -20.13 8.30
CA PHE A 75 -6.12 -18.79 7.87
C PHE A 75 -7.26 -17.78 8.01
N ALA A 76 -6.94 -16.61 8.53
CA ALA A 76 -7.71 -15.38 8.36
C ALA A 76 -6.99 -14.51 7.31
N PHE A 77 -7.67 -14.17 6.22
CA PHE A 77 -7.11 -13.32 5.17
C PHE A 77 -7.75 -11.93 5.20
N THR A 78 -6.94 -10.90 5.40
CA THR A 78 -7.38 -9.51 5.31
C THR A 78 -7.00 -8.92 3.96
N ALA A 79 -8.00 -8.63 3.12
CA ALA A 79 -7.83 -7.99 1.83
C ALA A 79 -7.99 -6.46 1.96
N ALA A 80 -6.91 -5.76 2.27
CA ALA A 80 -6.87 -4.30 2.45
C ALA A 80 -6.32 -3.60 1.21
N GLY A 81 -6.81 -3.98 0.02
CA GLY A 81 -6.56 -3.25 -1.23
C GLY A 81 -7.56 -2.13 -1.44
N VAL A 82 -7.08 -0.95 -1.83
CA VAL A 82 -7.95 0.19 -2.18
C VAL A 82 -7.43 0.85 -3.45
N SER A 83 -8.20 0.76 -4.54
CA SER A 83 -7.89 1.40 -5.82
C SER A 83 -7.52 2.87 -5.64
N SER A 84 -6.55 3.31 -6.45
CA SER A 84 -6.14 4.71 -6.55
C SER A 84 -5.41 5.27 -5.31
N THR A 85 -5.08 4.44 -4.31
CA THR A 85 -4.40 4.86 -3.07
C THR A 85 -2.90 4.53 -3.07
N CYS A 86 -2.11 5.39 -2.44
CA CYS A 86 -0.65 5.31 -2.33
C CYS A 86 -0.21 4.87 -0.92
N SER A 87 1.11 4.74 -0.71
CA SER A 87 1.70 4.32 0.58
C SER A 87 1.35 5.25 1.74
N THR A 88 1.21 6.56 1.51
CA THR A 88 0.73 7.54 2.51
C THR A 88 -0.68 7.18 2.98
N THR A 89 -1.63 7.00 2.05
CA THR A 89 -2.99 6.57 2.40
C THR A 89 -2.98 5.19 3.08
N GLY A 90 -2.14 4.27 2.58
CA GLY A 90 -1.91 2.95 3.17
C GLY A 90 -1.50 3.01 4.64
N ALA A 91 -0.56 3.89 4.99
CA ALA A 91 -0.07 4.06 6.36
C ALA A 91 -1.17 4.57 7.31
N PHE A 92 -1.94 5.57 6.90
CA PHE A 92 -3.00 6.14 7.75
C PHE A 92 -4.22 5.25 7.92
N ARG A 93 -4.55 4.41 6.93
CA ARG A 93 -5.65 3.43 7.03
C ARG A 93 -5.24 2.11 7.67
N PHE A 94 -3.94 1.90 7.91
CA PHE A 94 -3.40 0.61 8.32
C PHE A 94 -3.98 0.11 9.64
N ARG A 95 -4.15 1.02 10.61
CA ARG A 95 -4.78 0.71 11.90
C ARG A 95 -6.19 0.16 11.70
N ASP A 96 -7.03 0.88 11.00
CA ASP A 96 -8.46 0.60 10.88
C ASP A 96 -8.77 -0.57 9.95
N GLU A 97 -8.00 -0.71 8.87
CA GLU A 97 -8.28 -1.73 7.85
C GLU A 97 -7.51 -3.04 8.06
N VAL A 98 -6.37 -3.00 8.77
CA VAL A 98 -5.52 -4.19 8.99
C VAL A 98 -5.38 -4.54 10.47
N LEU A 99 -4.83 -3.65 11.30
CA LEU A 99 -4.51 -3.98 12.69
C LEU A 99 -5.75 -4.20 13.56
N SER A 100 -6.86 -3.54 13.23
CA SER A 100 -8.16 -3.75 13.89
C SER A 100 -8.71 -5.18 13.74
N LYS A 101 -8.17 -5.96 12.79
CA LYS A 101 -8.59 -7.35 12.52
C LYS A 101 -7.84 -8.38 13.36
N GLY A 102 -6.92 -7.94 14.22
CA GLY A 102 -6.11 -8.77 15.10
C GLY A 102 -4.63 -8.81 14.68
N PRO A 103 -3.76 -9.47 15.47
CA PRO A 103 -2.33 -9.56 15.19
C PRO A 103 -2.09 -10.15 13.80
N VAL A 104 -1.29 -9.48 12.97
CA VAL A 104 -0.92 -9.96 11.62
C VAL A 104 0.38 -10.74 11.73
N ASP A 105 0.41 -11.95 11.18
CA ASP A 105 1.58 -12.83 11.19
C ASP A 105 2.44 -12.62 9.94
N LEU A 106 1.79 -12.39 8.79
CA LEU A 106 2.43 -12.14 7.50
C LEU A 106 1.71 -11.01 6.75
N LEU A 107 2.45 -9.96 6.39
CA LEU A 107 1.97 -8.86 5.57
C LEU A 107 2.56 -8.91 4.16
N PHE A 108 1.69 -8.87 3.16
CA PHE A 108 2.05 -8.53 1.79
C PHE A 108 1.75 -7.05 1.55
N VAL A 109 2.73 -6.29 1.05
CA VAL A 109 2.55 -4.86 0.76
C VAL A 109 3.08 -4.48 -0.63
N GLU A 110 2.31 -3.67 -1.36
CA GLU A 110 2.69 -3.13 -2.66
C GLU A 110 2.10 -1.73 -2.87
N PHE A 111 2.96 -0.75 -3.20
CA PHE A 111 2.53 0.62 -3.50
C PHE A 111 3.41 1.34 -4.53
N ALA A 112 4.49 0.73 -5.04
CA ALA A 112 5.48 1.43 -5.88
C ALA A 112 4.85 2.05 -7.15
N VAL A 113 3.89 1.36 -7.78
CA VAL A 113 3.17 1.89 -8.95
C VAL A 113 2.22 3.02 -8.56
N ASN A 114 1.56 2.93 -7.40
CA ASN A 114 0.64 3.97 -6.95
C ASN A 114 1.38 5.23 -6.49
N ASP A 115 2.51 5.07 -5.80
CA ASP A 115 3.37 6.19 -5.42
C ASP A 115 3.89 6.93 -6.67
N ASP A 116 4.15 6.22 -7.77
CA ASP A 116 4.50 6.82 -9.07
C ASP A 116 3.27 7.45 -9.77
N GLN A 117 2.37 6.61 -10.26
CA GLN A 117 1.36 7.01 -11.25
C GLN A 117 0.15 7.72 -10.64
N ASP A 118 -0.15 7.49 -9.36
CA ASP A 118 -1.36 7.96 -8.71
C ASP A 118 -1.04 9.18 -7.86
N ALA A 119 0.00 9.11 -7.04
CA ALA A 119 0.37 10.20 -6.15
C ALA A 119 1.46 11.11 -6.75
N GLY A 120 2.38 10.58 -7.54
CA GLY A 120 3.55 11.34 -8.02
C GLY A 120 4.49 11.72 -6.89
N HIS A 121 4.69 10.81 -5.94
CA HIS A 121 5.41 11.05 -4.70
C HIS A 121 6.89 11.37 -4.93
N THR A 122 7.42 12.23 -4.06
CA THR A 122 8.86 12.38 -3.87
C THR A 122 9.45 11.13 -3.19
N ARG A 123 10.79 11.09 -3.11
CA ARG A 123 11.49 10.02 -2.39
C ARG A 123 11.08 9.99 -0.92
N GLU A 124 11.00 11.14 -0.28
CA GLU A 124 10.66 11.30 1.14
C GLU A 124 9.24 10.78 1.43
N GLU A 125 8.27 11.14 0.59
CA GLU A 125 6.88 10.67 0.73
C GLU A 125 6.77 9.14 0.58
N CYS A 126 7.49 8.55 -0.39
CA CYS A 126 7.57 7.10 -0.55
C CYS A 126 8.16 6.42 0.70
N ILE A 127 9.22 7.00 1.28
CA ILE A 127 9.86 6.47 2.50
C ILE A 127 8.92 6.56 3.68
N ARG A 128 8.33 7.74 3.96
CA ARG A 128 7.47 7.96 5.14
C ARG A 128 6.26 7.05 5.17
N GLY A 129 5.61 6.86 4.01
CA GLY A 129 4.48 5.95 3.86
C GLY A 129 4.87 4.49 4.12
N MET A 130 5.89 4.00 3.41
CA MET A 130 6.29 2.59 3.51
C MET A 130 6.90 2.25 4.87
N GLU A 131 7.76 3.12 5.40
CA GLU A 131 8.34 2.97 6.73
C GLU A 131 7.27 3.04 7.82
N GLY A 132 6.26 3.90 7.64
CA GLY A 132 5.11 3.97 8.54
C GLY A 132 4.40 2.63 8.68
N VAL A 133 4.06 1.98 7.56
CA VAL A 133 3.43 0.64 7.55
C VAL A 133 4.29 -0.40 8.26
N ILE A 134 5.57 -0.51 7.89
CA ILE A 134 6.47 -1.55 8.42
C ILE A 134 6.70 -1.38 9.92
N ARG A 135 6.95 -0.15 10.36
CA ARG A 135 7.17 0.16 11.79
C ARG A 135 5.88 -0.04 12.59
N HIS A 136 4.73 0.45 12.11
CA HIS A 136 3.45 0.29 12.81
C HIS A 136 3.11 -1.18 13.05
N LEU A 137 3.31 -2.01 12.01
CA LEU A 137 3.15 -3.46 12.13
C LEU A 137 4.07 -4.05 13.20
N ARG A 138 5.38 -3.78 13.14
CA ARG A 138 6.36 -4.39 14.06
C ARG A 138 6.33 -3.82 15.47
N LEU A 139 5.84 -2.60 15.67
CA LEU A 139 5.54 -2.05 17.01
C LEU A 139 4.35 -2.78 17.65
N THR A 140 3.38 -3.21 16.84
CA THR A 140 2.17 -3.91 17.31
C THR A 140 2.39 -5.43 17.46
N ASN A 141 3.03 -6.05 16.48
CA ASN A 141 3.46 -7.45 16.49
C ASN A 141 4.94 -7.54 16.06
N PRO A 142 5.89 -7.59 17.01
CA PRO A 142 7.31 -7.68 16.69
C PRO A 142 7.71 -8.93 15.91
N ARG A 143 6.88 -9.98 15.90
CA ARG A 143 7.15 -11.23 15.18
C ARG A 143 6.56 -11.24 13.77
N ALA A 144 5.83 -10.22 13.34
CA ALA A 144 5.21 -10.18 12.03
C ALA A 144 6.25 -10.16 10.90
N ASP A 145 6.08 -11.06 9.94
CA ASP A 145 6.87 -11.08 8.71
C ASP A 145 6.25 -10.19 7.63
N ILE A 146 7.08 -9.74 6.70
CA ILE A 146 6.67 -8.81 5.65
C ILE A 146 7.31 -9.23 4.33
N VAL A 147 6.51 -9.22 3.26
CA VAL A 147 6.96 -9.37 1.88
C VAL A 147 6.47 -8.17 1.08
N MET A 148 7.41 -7.45 0.46
CA MET A 148 7.12 -6.29 -0.36
C MET A 148 7.25 -6.62 -1.84
N THR A 149 6.24 -6.31 -2.64
CA THR A 149 6.26 -6.60 -4.09
C THR A 149 6.21 -5.32 -4.91
N PHE A 150 7.13 -5.20 -5.87
CA PHE A 150 7.22 -4.06 -6.78
C PHE A 150 6.55 -4.38 -8.12
N PHE A 151 5.27 -4.01 -8.24
CA PHE A 151 4.58 -4.00 -9.53
C PHE A 151 5.12 -2.90 -10.45
N LEU A 152 4.61 -2.86 -11.69
CA LEU A 152 5.12 -2.01 -12.76
C LEU A 152 4.03 -1.31 -13.57
N ASN A 153 4.42 -0.16 -14.10
CA ASN A 153 3.79 0.57 -15.19
C ASN A 153 4.81 0.83 -16.31
N GLU A 154 4.38 1.43 -17.41
CA GLU A 154 5.21 1.75 -18.56
C GLU A 154 6.44 2.62 -18.19
N SER A 155 6.25 3.63 -17.33
CA SER A 155 7.31 4.50 -16.82
C SER A 155 8.42 3.70 -16.11
N SER A 156 8.03 2.79 -15.21
CA SER A 156 8.97 1.93 -14.50
C SER A 156 9.74 0.98 -15.44
N MET A 157 9.10 0.49 -16.49
CA MET A 157 9.76 -0.32 -17.52
C MET A 157 10.78 0.50 -18.33
N GLU A 158 10.43 1.72 -18.72
CA GLU A 158 11.35 2.63 -19.43
C GLU A 158 12.60 2.96 -18.62
N LYS A 159 12.44 3.18 -17.31
CA LYS A 159 13.56 3.35 -16.38
C LYS A 159 14.46 2.11 -16.37
N TYR A 160 13.90 0.92 -16.22
CA TYR A 160 14.70 -0.31 -16.22
C TYR A 160 15.39 -0.59 -17.57
N ARG A 161 14.72 -0.33 -18.71
CA ARG A 161 15.34 -0.41 -20.04
C ARG A 161 16.53 0.54 -20.19
N SER A 162 16.52 1.65 -19.45
CA SER A 162 17.59 2.64 -19.42
C SER A 162 18.59 2.40 -18.27
N ASN A 163 18.60 1.20 -17.67
CA ASN A 163 19.43 0.84 -16.53
C ASN A 163 19.27 1.74 -15.28
N GLN A 164 18.08 2.33 -15.10
CA GLN A 164 17.72 3.13 -13.94
C GLN A 164 16.69 2.40 -13.08
N THR A 165 16.81 2.47 -11.76
CA THR A 165 15.76 2.01 -10.84
C THR A 165 14.68 3.08 -10.72
N PRO A 166 13.39 2.76 -10.87
CA PRO A 166 12.28 3.68 -10.64
C PRO A 166 12.32 4.27 -9.22
N LEU A 167 11.96 5.56 -9.08
CA LEU A 167 12.10 6.29 -7.82
C LEU A 167 11.36 5.62 -6.64
N PRO A 168 10.07 5.24 -6.75
CA PRO A 168 9.40 4.59 -5.62
C PRO A 168 9.99 3.23 -5.27
N ILE A 169 10.42 2.45 -6.27
CA ILE A 169 11.09 1.16 -6.02
C ILE A 169 12.42 1.37 -5.27
N SER A 170 13.21 2.37 -5.67
CA SER A 170 14.45 2.72 -4.97
C SER A 170 14.19 3.12 -3.52
N ALA A 171 13.20 4.00 -3.29
CA ALA A 171 12.82 4.49 -1.96
C ALA A 171 12.30 3.37 -1.06
N HIS A 172 11.40 2.53 -1.58
CA HIS A 172 10.85 1.39 -0.83
C HIS A 172 11.91 0.31 -0.56
N THR A 173 12.87 0.11 -1.47
CA THR A 173 14.00 -0.81 -1.27
C THR A 173 14.89 -0.36 -0.11
N GLU A 174 15.17 0.94 0.01
CA GLU A 174 15.94 1.48 1.13
C GLU A 174 15.27 1.20 2.49
N VAL A 175 13.95 1.37 2.55
CA VAL A 175 13.17 0.98 3.74
C VAL A 175 13.27 -0.53 3.95
N ALA A 176 13.07 -1.35 2.91
CA ALA A 176 13.14 -2.80 3.02
C ALA A 176 14.52 -3.29 3.51
N GLU A 177 15.60 -2.62 3.11
CA GLU A 177 16.96 -2.90 3.59
C GLU A 177 17.12 -2.54 5.06
N ARG A 178 16.65 -1.35 5.49
CA ARG A 178 16.70 -0.93 6.88
C ARG A 178 15.98 -1.92 7.81
N TYR A 179 14.83 -2.44 7.38
CA TYR A 179 13.99 -3.33 8.18
C TYR A 179 14.15 -4.82 7.85
N GLN A 180 15.12 -5.21 7.00
CA GLN A 180 15.31 -6.61 6.60
C GLN A 180 14.00 -7.25 6.08
N VAL A 181 13.29 -6.54 5.20
CA VAL A 181 12.06 -7.01 4.54
C VAL A 181 12.41 -7.64 3.20
N SER A 182 11.91 -8.84 2.95
CA SER A 182 12.10 -9.53 1.67
C SER A 182 11.34 -8.81 0.56
N THR A 183 11.98 -8.65 -0.61
CA THR A 183 11.40 -7.92 -1.74
C THR A 183 11.29 -8.79 -2.99
N ILE A 184 10.20 -8.62 -3.73
CA ILE A 184 9.97 -9.22 -5.05
C ILE A 184 9.98 -8.08 -6.08
N ASN A 185 11.04 -8.00 -6.88
CA ASN A 185 11.12 -7.00 -7.95
C ASN A 185 10.52 -7.53 -9.26
N LEU A 186 9.20 -7.70 -9.25
CA LEU A 186 8.41 -8.12 -10.41
C LEU A 186 8.64 -7.18 -11.59
N ALA A 187 8.74 -5.87 -11.33
CA ALA A 187 8.96 -4.86 -12.36
C ALA A 187 10.19 -5.14 -13.21
N LYS A 188 11.32 -5.45 -12.57
CA LYS A 188 12.58 -5.77 -13.27
C LYS A 188 12.52 -7.12 -13.99
N THR A 189 11.95 -8.14 -13.36
CA THR A 189 11.74 -9.47 -13.98
C THR A 189 10.91 -9.37 -15.26
N VAL A 190 9.73 -8.74 -15.18
CA VAL A 190 8.83 -8.63 -16.33
C VAL A 190 9.44 -7.78 -17.43
N THR A 191 10.13 -6.68 -17.08
CA THR A 191 10.83 -5.86 -18.08
C THR A 191 11.89 -6.67 -18.82
N SER A 192 12.69 -7.47 -18.12
CA SER A 192 13.72 -8.32 -18.72
C SER A 192 13.13 -9.42 -19.61
N ARG A 193 12.08 -10.10 -19.15
CA ARG A 193 11.41 -11.18 -19.91
C ARG A 193 10.67 -10.67 -21.15
N ILE A 194 10.14 -9.44 -21.11
CA ILE A 194 9.61 -8.77 -22.30
C ILE A 194 10.75 -8.40 -23.25
N ALA A 195 11.87 -7.87 -22.75
CA ALA A 195 13.01 -7.52 -23.58
C ALA A 195 13.66 -8.73 -24.28
N SER A 196 13.60 -9.92 -23.66
CA SER A 196 14.07 -11.18 -24.28
C SER A 196 13.06 -11.83 -25.23
N GLY A 197 11.85 -11.26 -25.37
CA GLY A 197 10.81 -11.77 -26.25
C GLY A 197 10.01 -12.96 -25.71
N GLU A 198 10.08 -13.25 -24.41
CA GLU A 198 9.34 -14.38 -23.80
C GLU A 198 7.82 -14.16 -23.83
N PHE A 199 7.39 -12.91 -23.67
CA PHE A 199 6.01 -12.45 -23.83
C PHE A 199 5.99 -10.93 -24.05
N ASP A 200 4.83 -10.36 -24.37
CA ASP A 200 4.64 -8.91 -24.54
C ASP A 200 3.81 -8.27 -23.42
N TRP A 201 3.74 -6.94 -23.41
CA TRP A 201 2.96 -6.17 -22.41
C TRP A 201 1.48 -6.54 -22.42
N LYS A 202 0.94 -6.85 -23.61
CA LYS A 202 -0.46 -7.26 -23.77
C LYS A 202 -0.75 -8.60 -23.08
N LYS A 203 0.14 -9.58 -23.21
CA LYS A 203 0.04 -10.89 -22.54
C LYS A 203 0.24 -10.76 -21.04
N PHE A 204 1.10 -9.84 -20.58
CA PHE A 204 1.20 -9.50 -19.16
C PHE A 204 -0.12 -8.91 -18.63
N GLY A 205 -0.74 -8.01 -19.39
CA GLY A 205 -2.08 -7.45 -19.15
C GLY A 205 -2.10 -5.97 -18.78
N GLY A 206 -0.96 -5.30 -18.72
CA GLY A 206 -0.87 -3.89 -18.34
C GLY A 206 -0.57 -3.67 -16.87
N VAL A 207 -0.81 -2.44 -16.39
CA VAL A 207 -0.68 -2.04 -14.98
C VAL A 207 -1.52 -2.92 -14.05
N HIS A 208 -2.73 -3.28 -14.47
CA HIS A 208 -3.58 -4.27 -13.82
C HIS A 208 -3.37 -5.61 -14.53
N PRO A 209 -2.49 -6.49 -14.04
CA PRO A 209 -2.04 -7.62 -14.84
C PRO A 209 -3.19 -8.57 -15.14
N ALA A 210 -3.13 -9.27 -16.27
CA ALA A 210 -4.03 -10.36 -16.60
C ALA A 210 -3.71 -11.57 -15.70
N PRO A 211 -4.50 -12.66 -15.73
CA PRO A 211 -4.18 -13.88 -14.97
C PRO A 211 -2.74 -14.38 -15.19
N PHE A 212 -2.21 -14.25 -16.41
CA PHE A 212 -0.82 -14.59 -16.72
C PHE A 212 0.19 -13.71 -15.96
N GLY A 213 0.01 -12.39 -15.94
CA GLY A 213 0.90 -11.47 -15.23
C GLY A 213 0.83 -11.64 -13.71
N ASN A 214 -0.37 -11.82 -13.16
CA ASN A 214 -0.57 -12.11 -11.73
C ASN A 214 0.09 -13.44 -11.32
N ARG A 215 0.06 -14.45 -12.18
CA ARG A 215 0.75 -15.72 -11.95
C ARG A 215 2.26 -15.54 -11.79
N ILE A 216 2.89 -14.67 -12.59
CA ILE A 216 4.33 -14.38 -12.44
C ILE A 216 4.62 -13.82 -11.05
N ALA A 217 3.81 -12.87 -10.57
CA ALA A 217 3.96 -12.31 -9.23
C ALA A 217 3.83 -13.39 -8.13
N ALA A 218 2.80 -14.23 -8.22
CA ALA A 218 2.56 -15.32 -7.28
C ALA A 218 3.68 -16.37 -7.30
N ASP A 219 4.22 -16.70 -8.48
CA ASP A 219 5.30 -17.68 -8.63
C ASP A 219 6.62 -17.17 -8.04
N MET A 220 6.93 -15.88 -8.18
CA MET A 220 8.11 -15.28 -7.53
C MET A 220 7.97 -15.25 -5.99
N ILE A 221 6.76 -15.05 -5.48
CA ILE A 221 6.49 -15.18 -4.03
C ILE A 221 6.62 -16.64 -3.59
N ALA A 222 6.14 -17.59 -4.39
CA ALA A 222 6.31 -19.03 -4.13
C ALA A 222 7.81 -19.40 -4.08
N GLU A 223 8.63 -18.83 -4.96
CA GLU A 223 10.08 -19.02 -4.94
C GLU A 223 10.71 -18.52 -3.64
N LEU A 224 10.30 -17.35 -3.15
CA LEU A 224 10.73 -16.85 -1.84
C LEU A 224 10.33 -17.83 -0.73
N PHE A 225 9.10 -18.34 -0.75
CA PHE A 225 8.65 -19.34 0.21
C PHE A 225 9.47 -20.63 0.12
N GLU A 226 9.82 -21.12 -1.07
CA GLU A 226 10.69 -22.29 -1.20
C GLU A 226 12.10 -22.03 -0.67
N SER A 227 12.66 -20.84 -0.91
CA SER A 227 13.99 -20.49 -0.39
C SER A 227 14.07 -20.44 1.14
N LYS A 228 12.92 -20.21 1.81
CA LYS A 228 12.83 -20.05 3.27
C LYS A 228 12.25 -21.26 3.98
N TRP A 229 11.28 -21.92 3.35
CA TRP A 229 10.50 -23.00 3.96
C TRP A 229 10.66 -24.33 3.23
N GLY A 230 11.54 -24.43 2.23
CA GLY A 230 11.91 -25.70 1.60
C GLY A 230 12.57 -26.66 2.59
N THR A 231 13.30 -26.10 3.56
CA THR A 231 13.75 -26.79 4.78
C THR A 231 13.07 -26.12 5.98
N PRO A 232 12.44 -26.87 6.89
CA PRO A 232 11.86 -26.30 8.10
C PRO A 232 12.86 -25.44 8.89
N PRO A 233 12.51 -24.20 9.25
CA PRO A 233 13.38 -23.35 10.04
C PRO A 233 13.64 -23.98 11.41
N GLN A 234 14.88 -23.80 11.88
CA GLN A 234 15.32 -24.31 13.18
C GLN A 234 15.16 -23.23 14.25
N GLY A 235 14.87 -23.64 15.48
CA GLY A 235 14.70 -22.72 16.61
C GLY A 235 13.25 -22.32 16.86
N VAL A 236 13.07 -21.12 17.40
CA VAL A 236 11.77 -20.60 17.85
C VAL A 236 11.53 -19.19 17.33
N ALA A 237 10.25 -18.83 17.21
CA ALA A 237 9.83 -17.51 16.74
C ALA A 237 10.38 -16.37 17.62
N LYS A 238 11.10 -15.42 16.98
CA LYS A 238 11.79 -14.31 17.64
C LYS A 238 11.32 -12.96 17.08
N PRO A 239 11.27 -11.90 17.91
CA PRO A 239 11.03 -10.56 17.41
C PRO A 239 12.02 -10.17 16.31
N HIS A 240 11.53 -9.52 15.26
CA HIS A 240 12.37 -8.84 14.28
C HIS A 240 13.06 -7.64 14.95
N LEU A 241 14.29 -7.35 14.51
CA LEU A 241 14.94 -6.11 14.90
C LEU A 241 14.12 -4.94 14.37
N LEU A 242 13.76 -4.03 15.28
CA LEU A 242 13.23 -2.72 14.94
C LEU A 242 14.37 -1.71 15.10
N PRO A 243 14.95 -1.20 13.99
CA PRO A 243 15.99 -0.18 14.05
C PRO A 243 15.57 1.00 14.91
N GLU A 244 16.44 1.39 15.85
CA GLU A 244 16.24 2.55 16.73
C GLU A 244 16.02 3.82 15.91
N LYS A 245 16.89 4.04 14.91
CA LYS A 245 16.78 5.15 13.97
C LYS A 245 15.99 4.73 12.73
N PRO A 246 14.86 5.38 12.42
CA PRO A 246 14.19 5.23 11.13
C PRO A 246 15.05 5.76 9.97
N VAL A 247 14.62 5.51 8.74
CA VAL A 247 15.14 6.14 7.53
C VAL A 247 14.71 7.61 7.51
N ASP A 248 13.45 7.89 7.84
CA ASP A 248 12.92 9.24 8.08
C ASP A 248 12.20 9.30 9.44
N GLU A 249 12.63 10.22 10.31
CA GLU A 249 12.03 10.46 11.63
C GLU A 249 10.56 10.92 11.54
N LYS A 250 10.10 11.37 10.37
CA LYS A 250 8.73 11.82 10.09
C LYS A 250 7.85 10.74 9.44
N ASN A 251 8.25 9.47 9.53
CA ASN A 251 7.43 8.34 9.06
C ASN A 251 6.06 8.28 9.76
N TYR A 252 5.09 7.64 9.11
CA TYR A 252 3.71 7.59 9.58
C TYR A 252 3.40 6.36 10.45
N SER A 253 4.34 5.95 11.31
CA SER A 253 4.20 4.73 12.14
C SER A 253 3.13 4.82 13.23
N LYS A 254 2.62 6.02 13.50
CA LYS A 254 1.48 6.29 14.39
C LYS A 254 0.29 6.86 13.61
N GLY A 255 0.22 6.60 12.31
CA GLY A 255 -0.85 7.07 11.45
C GLY A 255 -2.21 6.48 11.85
N ARG A 256 -3.23 7.32 11.97
CA ARG A 256 -4.63 6.91 12.15
C ARG A 256 -5.62 7.86 11.49
N PHE A 257 -6.85 7.41 11.38
CA PHE A 257 -8.00 8.28 11.13
C PHE A 257 -8.43 9.01 12.40
N VAL A 258 -8.93 10.24 12.19
CA VAL A 258 -9.52 11.10 13.21
C VAL A 258 -11.02 10.81 13.27
N GLU A 259 -11.54 10.66 14.49
CA GLU A 259 -12.97 10.46 14.71
C GLU A 259 -13.73 11.77 14.49
N ALA A 260 -14.96 11.69 13.97
CA ALA A 260 -15.74 12.89 13.65
C ALA A 260 -15.97 13.80 14.87
N GLN A 261 -16.04 13.24 16.08
CA GLN A 261 -16.23 13.99 17.33
C GLN A 261 -14.99 14.78 17.76
N GLU A 262 -13.80 14.45 17.23
CA GLU A 262 -12.58 15.24 17.47
C GLU A 262 -12.55 16.53 16.63
N LEU A 263 -13.42 16.65 15.61
CA LEU A 263 -13.48 17.79 14.72
C LEU A 263 -14.36 18.91 15.29
N GLN A 264 -13.85 20.14 15.25
CA GLN A 264 -14.60 21.35 15.56
C GLN A 264 -15.17 21.91 14.25
N LEU A 265 -16.33 21.37 13.85
CA LEU A 265 -17.06 21.83 12.67
C LEU A 265 -17.75 23.17 12.98
N LYS A 266 -17.54 24.18 12.13
CA LYS A 266 -18.28 25.46 12.19
C LYS A 266 -19.34 25.52 11.10
N GLU A 267 -20.04 26.66 11.02
CA GLU A 267 -21.00 26.94 9.95
C GLU A 267 -20.40 26.66 8.56
N GLY A 268 -21.16 25.97 7.71
CA GLY A 268 -20.75 25.54 6.37
C GLY A 268 -20.13 24.14 6.28
N TRP A 269 -19.80 23.50 7.41
CA TRP A 269 -19.30 22.12 7.46
C TRP A 269 -20.36 21.13 7.96
N ASN A 270 -20.52 20.03 7.24
CA ASN A 270 -21.47 18.97 7.59
C ASN A 270 -20.83 17.58 7.48
N VAL A 271 -21.34 16.63 8.26
CA VAL A 271 -21.07 15.20 8.07
C VAL A 271 -22.25 14.58 7.34
N GLN A 272 -22.09 14.32 6.04
CA GLN A 272 -23.20 13.87 5.19
C GLN A 272 -22.75 12.98 4.05
N THR A 273 -23.66 12.14 3.54
CA THR A 273 -23.43 11.46 2.25
C THR A 273 -23.71 12.47 1.14
N PRO A 274 -22.75 12.77 0.24
CA PRO A 274 -23.00 13.71 -0.85
C PRO A 274 -24.12 13.22 -1.76
N ASP A 275 -24.88 14.15 -2.34
CA ASP A 275 -25.81 13.83 -3.42
C ASP A 275 -25.02 13.54 -4.71
N TRP A 276 -24.50 12.33 -4.83
CA TRP A 276 -23.63 11.93 -5.94
C TRP A 276 -24.30 12.04 -7.32
N LYS A 277 -25.64 12.11 -7.38
CA LYS A 277 -26.36 12.27 -8.65
C LYS A 277 -26.27 13.69 -9.20
N SER A 278 -26.15 14.70 -8.34
CA SER A 278 -25.99 16.10 -8.76
C SER A 278 -24.54 16.49 -9.02
N LEU A 279 -23.57 15.68 -8.60
CA LEU A 279 -22.14 15.96 -8.78
C LEU A 279 -21.60 15.41 -10.12
N PRO A 280 -20.79 16.18 -10.86
CA PRO A 280 -20.13 15.70 -12.07
C PRO A 280 -19.03 14.67 -11.75
N GLY A 281 -18.55 13.97 -12.78
CA GLY A 281 -17.47 13.00 -12.66
C GLY A 281 -17.91 11.63 -12.12
N GLY A 282 -17.05 10.64 -12.35
CA GLY A 282 -17.19 9.29 -11.84
C GLY A 282 -16.99 9.21 -10.33
N LYS A 283 -17.40 8.08 -9.75
CA LYS A 283 -17.23 7.76 -8.33
C LYS A 283 -16.85 6.29 -8.21
N ARG A 284 -16.04 5.95 -7.20
CA ARG A 284 -15.83 4.55 -6.82
C ARG A 284 -16.99 4.14 -5.92
N GLU A 285 -17.72 3.09 -6.28
CA GLU A 285 -18.94 2.66 -5.59
C GLU A 285 -18.77 2.54 -4.08
N ARG A 286 -17.63 1.99 -3.63
CA ARG A 286 -17.30 1.80 -2.21
C ARG A 286 -17.39 3.05 -1.34
N PHE A 287 -17.21 4.25 -1.91
CA PHE A 287 -17.26 5.50 -1.16
C PHE A 287 -18.62 6.20 -1.24
N THR A 288 -19.51 5.78 -2.15
CA THR A 288 -20.75 6.53 -2.45
C THR A 288 -21.79 6.47 -1.34
N LYS A 289 -21.64 5.53 -0.39
CA LYS A 289 -22.56 5.34 0.74
C LYS A 289 -21.98 5.84 2.07
N LEU A 290 -20.75 6.37 2.05
CA LEU A 290 -20.08 6.80 3.26
C LEU A 290 -20.43 8.27 3.57
N PRO A 291 -20.69 8.61 4.85
CA PRO A 291 -20.75 10.00 5.26
C PRO A 291 -19.35 10.61 5.14
N LEU A 292 -19.27 11.83 4.60
CA LEU A 292 -18.06 12.59 4.44
C LEU A 292 -18.14 13.87 5.27
N VAL A 293 -17.00 14.34 5.74
CA VAL A 293 -16.84 15.70 6.24
C VAL A 293 -16.76 16.60 5.02
N GLU A 294 -17.81 17.41 4.80
CA GLU A 294 -17.99 18.20 3.57
C GLU A 294 -18.19 19.69 3.87
N ALA A 295 -17.56 20.52 3.05
CA ALA A 295 -17.87 21.94 2.90
C ALA A 295 -17.69 22.35 1.44
N THR A 296 -18.59 23.18 0.91
CA THR A 296 -18.55 23.62 -0.50
C THR A 296 -18.51 25.13 -0.68
N GLN A 297 -18.64 25.88 0.43
CA GLN A 297 -18.65 27.34 0.43
C GLN A 297 -17.26 27.87 0.80
N ALA A 298 -16.77 28.83 0.01
CA ALA A 298 -15.57 29.57 0.38
C ALA A 298 -15.78 30.30 1.70
N GLY A 299 -14.71 30.43 2.48
CA GLY A 299 -14.76 31.00 3.81
C GLY A 299 -15.13 30.04 4.93
N ALA A 300 -15.71 28.86 4.64
CA ALA A 300 -16.06 27.88 5.66
C ALA A 300 -14.82 27.37 6.41
N GLU A 301 -14.92 27.21 7.74
CA GLU A 301 -13.79 26.91 8.63
C GLU A 301 -14.01 25.65 9.48
N LEU A 302 -12.94 24.89 9.68
CA LEU A 302 -12.87 23.70 10.55
C LEU A 302 -11.65 23.77 11.46
N GLY A 303 -11.78 23.30 12.70
CA GLY A 303 -10.67 23.14 13.64
C GLY A 303 -10.41 21.68 14.01
N LEU A 304 -9.15 21.34 14.23
CA LEU A 304 -8.72 20.04 14.77
C LEU A 304 -7.52 20.21 15.68
N ALA A 305 -7.62 19.75 16.93
CA ALA A 305 -6.50 19.66 17.85
C ALA A 305 -5.95 18.21 17.88
N PHE A 306 -4.64 18.06 17.81
CA PHE A 306 -3.97 16.75 17.78
C PHE A 306 -2.61 16.81 18.49
N GLU A 307 -2.03 15.65 18.81
CA GLU A 307 -0.72 15.55 19.49
C GLU A 307 0.23 14.63 18.76
N GLY A 308 0.97 15.15 17.78
CA GLY A 308 1.78 14.31 16.89
C GLY A 308 2.58 15.14 15.89
N THR A 309 3.03 14.50 14.80
CA THR A 309 3.98 15.13 13.85
C THR A 309 3.39 15.47 12.50
N ALA A 310 2.17 15.01 12.21
CA ALA A 310 1.55 15.20 10.91
C ALA A 310 0.02 15.30 11.02
N VAL A 311 -0.58 16.06 10.11
CA VAL A 311 -2.02 16.19 9.92
C VAL A 311 -2.36 16.36 8.44
N GLY A 312 -3.44 15.73 8.00
CA GLY A 312 -3.93 15.79 6.63
C GLY A 312 -5.39 15.37 6.52
N ALA A 313 -5.84 15.12 5.29
CA ALA A 313 -7.14 14.54 5.02
C ALA A 313 -7.08 13.51 3.90
N TYR A 314 -7.76 12.38 4.09
CA TYR A 314 -8.09 11.44 3.03
C TYR A 314 -9.37 11.92 2.34
N VAL A 315 -9.25 12.44 1.12
CA VAL A 315 -10.32 13.15 0.41
C VAL A 315 -10.79 12.42 -0.84
N LEU A 316 -12.01 12.75 -1.28
CA LEU A 316 -12.57 12.42 -2.59
C LEU A 316 -12.56 13.68 -3.47
N ALA A 317 -11.43 13.95 -4.11
CA ALA A 317 -11.21 15.15 -4.90
C ALA A 317 -11.85 15.02 -6.30
N GLY A 318 -13.04 15.61 -6.49
CA GLY A 318 -13.78 15.60 -7.76
C GLY A 318 -13.62 16.86 -8.61
N PRO A 319 -14.43 17.01 -9.67
CA PRO A 319 -14.30 18.12 -10.62
C PRO A 319 -14.53 19.50 -9.98
N ASP A 320 -15.16 19.54 -8.81
CA ASP A 320 -15.46 20.72 -8.03
C ASP A 320 -14.54 20.89 -6.81
N ALA A 321 -13.45 20.11 -6.70
CA ALA A 321 -12.54 20.17 -5.56
C ALA A 321 -11.88 21.56 -5.43
N GLY A 322 -11.87 22.09 -4.20
CA GLY A 322 -11.35 23.43 -3.90
C GLY A 322 -9.87 23.47 -3.52
N ILE A 323 -9.43 24.68 -3.17
CA ILE A 323 -8.18 24.92 -2.43
C ILE A 323 -8.55 25.15 -0.97
N VAL A 324 -7.78 24.57 -0.05
CA VAL A 324 -7.87 24.86 1.38
C VAL A 324 -6.67 25.65 1.87
N GLU A 325 -6.90 26.54 2.81
CA GLU A 325 -5.87 27.24 3.57
C GLU A 325 -5.71 26.52 4.91
N ALA A 326 -4.60 25.79 5.06
CA ALA A 326 -4.27 25.09 6.28
C ALA A 326 -3.32 25.94 7.13
N ARG A 327 -3.72 26.20 8.38
CA ARG A 327 -2.93 26.94 9.35
C ARG A 327 -2.63 26.05 10.55
N ILE A 328 -1.34 25.90 10.88
CA ILE A 328 -0.88 25.18 12.08
C ILE A 328 -0.47 26.21 13.13
N ASP A 329 -0.96 26.04 14.36
CA ASP A 329 -0.57 26.81 15.56
C ASP A 329 -0.61 28.34 15.41
N GLY A 330 -1.54 28.82 14.59
CA GLY A 330 -1.69 30.26 14.36
C GLY A 330 -0.65 30.88 13.41
N GLY A 331 0.24 30.08 12.83
CA GLY A 331 1.23 30.53 11.84
C GLY A 331 0.62 30.99 10.51
N GLU A 332 1.47 31.11 9.49
CA GLU A 332 1.01 31.50 8.15
C GLU A 332 0.19 30.37 7.49
N PRO A 333 -0.94 30.69 6.82
CA PRO A 333 -1.71 29.70 6.11
C PRO A 333 -0.97 29.20 4.86
N VAL A 334 -0.94 27.88 4.68
CA VAL A 334 -0.46 27.23 3.46
C VAL A 334 -1.66 26.86 2.61
N LYS A 335 -1.66 27.28 1.34
CA LYS A 335 -2.67 26.88 0.36
C LYS A 335 -2.37 25.49 -0.16
N VAL A 336 -3.35 24.61 -0.08
CA VAL A 336 -3.26 23.22 -0.53
C VAL A 336 -4.36 22.96 -1.54
N ASN A 337 -3.96 22.68 -2.78
CA ASN A 337 -4.89 22.36 -3.86
C ASN A 337 -5.33 20.90 -3.76
N LEU A 338 -6.63 20.68 -3.51
CA LEU A 338 -7.19 19.33 -3.44
C LEU A 338 -7.38 18.75 -4.83
N PHE A 339 -7.60 19.61 -5.83
CA PHE A 339 -7.81 19.20 -7.21
C PHE A 339 -6.60 18.42 -7.72
N HIS A 340 -6.85 17.18 -8.14
CA HIS A 340 -5.86 16.26 -8.66
C HIS A 340 -5.98 16.15 -10.19
N ARG A 341 -4.94 15.65 -10.87
CA ARG A 341 -5.00 15.45 -12.33
C ARG A 341 -6.17 14.56 -12.78
N PHE A 342 -6.60 13.64 -11.93
CA PHE A 342 -7.77 12.78 -12.18
C PHE A 342 -9.12 13.41 -11.78
N SER A 343 -9.11 14.52 -11.04
CA SER A 343 -10.31 15.15 -10.50
C SER A 343 -11.28 15.62 -11.57
N SER A 344 -10.79 15.98 -12.76
CA SER A 344 -11.65 16.40 -13.89
C SER A 344 -12.70 15.34 -14.27
N GLY A 345 -12.40 14.07 -14.06
CA GLY A 345 -13.28 12.95 -14.46
C GLY A 345 -13.74 12.06 -13.31
N LEU A 346 -13.21 12.21 -12.10
CA LEU A 346 -13.44 11.28 -10.99
C LEU A 346 -13.30 12.00 -9.65
N HIS A 347 -14.19 11.71 -8.69
CA HIS A 347 -13.95 11.99 -7.29
C HIS A 347 -12.84 11.08 -6.75
N TYR A 348 -11.60 11.53 -6.94
CA TYR A 348 -10.41 10.72 -6.79
C TYR A 348 -10.02 10.55 -5.31
N PRO A 349 -9.91 9.31 -4.80
CA PRO A 349 -9.47 9.07 -3.43
C PRO A 349 -7.98 9.37 -3.29
N ARG A 350 -7.59 10.29 -2.40
CA ARG A 350 -6.18 10.56 -2.11
C ARG A 350 -5.99 11.16 -0.72
N THR A 351 -4.88 10.84 -0.07
CA THR A 351 -4.48 11.58 1.14
C THR A 351 -3.71 12.83 0.73
N VAL A 352 -4.06 13.95 1.35
CA VAL A 352 -3.39 15.24 1.19
C VAL A 352 -2.89 15.66 2.56
N MET A 353 -1.57 15.85 2.70
CA MET A 353 -0.97 16.32 3.94
C MET A 353 -1.01 17.84 4.01
N PHE A 354 -1.41 18.38 5.16
CA PHE A 354 -1.40 19.82 5.44
C PHE A 354 -0.12 20.23 6.16
N ALA A 355 0.41 19.34 6.99
CA ALA A 355 1.74 19.40 7.56
C ALA A 355 2.20 17.98 7.90
N ASP A 356 3.45 17.64 7.63
CA ASP A 356 3.97 16.29 7.85
C ASP A 356 5.40 16.23 8.42
N THR A 357 5.92 17.38 8.86
CA THR A 357 7.25 17.49 9.49
C THR A 357 7.22 18.24 10.82
N LEU A 358 6.07 18.31 11.48
CA LEU A 358 5.94 19.01 12.76
C LEU A 358 6.82 18.37 13.84
N PRO A 359 7.31 19.14 14.83
CA PRO A 359 7.90 18.55 16.04
C PRO A 359 6.85 17.68 16.75
N GLU A 360 7.29 16.70 17.55
CA GLU A 360 6.33 15.96 18.39
C GLU A 360 5.76 16.93 19.44
N GLY A 361 4.43 17.00 19.53
CA GLY A 361 3.77 17.86 20.50
C GLY A 361 2.32 18.14 20.15
N LYS A 362 1.69 19.02 20.94
CA LYS A 362 0.31 19.45 20.73
C LYS A 362 0.24 20.53 19.66
N HIS A 363 -0.67 20.33 18.72
CA HIS A 363 -0.89 21.23 17.59
C HIS A 363 -2.38 21.50 17.36
N VAL A 364 -2.66 22.62 16.72
CA VAL A 364 -4.01 22.97 16.25
C VAL A 364 -3.97 23.28 14.76
N LEU A 365 -4.71 22.48 13.98
CA LEU A 365 -5.07 22.80 12.60
C LEU A 365 -6.30 23.71 12.59
N LYS A 366 -6.22 24.82 11.87
CA LYS A 366 -7.37 25.55 11.35
C LYS A 366 -7.38 25.43 9.84
N LEU A 367 -8.46 24.89 9.28
CA LEU A 367 -8.65 24.72 7.85
C LEU A 367 -9.73 25.68 7.38
N LYS A 368 -9.48 26.41 6.29
CA LYS A 368 -10.46 27.30 5.66
C LYS A 368 -10.58 26.98 4.18
N ILE A 369 -11.81 26.95 3.65
CA ILE A 369 -12.02 26.85 2.20
C ILE A 369 -11.64 28.18 1.56
N SER A 370 -10.71 28.16 0.59
CA SER A 370 -10.24 29.38 -0.08
C SER A 370 -11.25 29.89 -1.11
N GLU A 371 -11.25 31.22 -1.32
CA GLU A 371 -11.92 31.88 -2.45
C GLU A 371 -11.24 31.52 -3.79
N GLU A 372 -9.98 31.10 -3.74
CA GLU A 372 -9.26 30.59 -4.90
C GLU A 372 -9.59 29.12 -5.15
N LYS A 373 -9.47 28.70 -6.41
CA LYS A 373 -9.58 27.31 -6.83
C LYS A 373 -8.65 27.04 -8.01
N ASP A 374 -8.40 25.78 -8.28
CA ASP A 374 -7.72 25.37 -9.52
C ASP A 374 -8.50 25.90 -10.73
N ALA A 375 -7.81 26.36 -11.77
CA ALA A 375 -8.43 26.87 -12.98
C ALA A 375 -9.34 25.84 -13.69
N LYS A 376 -9.10 24.54 -13.47
CA LYS A 376 -9.92 23.44 -14.00
C LYS A 376 -11.05 23.03 -13.07
N SER A 377 -11.08 23.54 -11.83
CA SER A 377 -12.12 23.21 -10.86
C SER A 377 -13.39 24.02 -11.10
N VAL A 378 -14.54 23.35 -11.02
CA VAL A 378 -15.85 24.02 -11.12
C VAL A 378 -16.37 24.51 -9.78
N GLY A 379 -15.68 24.26 -8.65
CA GLY A 379 -16.16 24.60 -7.32
C GLY A 379 -15.08 24.72 -6.25
N HIS A 380 -15.50 24.72 -4.98
CA HIS A 380 -14.63 24.89 -3.80
C HIS A 380 -14.74 23.71 -2.83
N ALA A 381 -15.21 22.55 -3.30
CA ALA A 381 -15.59 21.46 -2.43
C ALA A 381 -14.38 20.83 -1.71
N PHE A 382 -14.53 20.66 -0.40
CA PHE A 382 -13.78 19.70 0.38
C PHE A 382 -14.71 18.53 0.68
N ARG A 383 -14.24 17.30 0.42
CA ARG A 383 -14.95 16.05 0.74
C ARG A 383 -13.97 15.07 1.38
N GLY A 384 -13.85 15.12 2.70
CA GLY A 384 -12.98 14.25 3.47
C GLY A 384 -13.70 12.96 3.87
N LEU A 385 -13.16 11.81 3.47
CA LEU A 385 -13.49 10.52 4.08
C LEU A 385 -13.08 10.54 5.55
N HIS A 386 -11.83 10.94 5.80
CA HIS A 386 -11.27 11.06 7.13
C HIS A 386 -10.27 12.21 7.18
N PHE A 387 -10.19 12.91 8.32
CA PHE A 387 -8.96 13.58 8.68
C PHE A 387 -7.96 12.53 9.17
N VAL A 388 -6.68 12.79 8.94
CA VAL A 388 -5.60 11.86 9.32
C VAL A 388 -4.56 12.57 10.17
N VAL A 389 -4.04 11.87 11.17
CA VAL A 389 -2.98 12.38 12.06
C VAL A 389 -1.94 11.29 12.31
N ASN A 390 -0.69 11.70 12.52
CA ASN A 390 0.38 10.82 12.99
C ASN A 390 0.60 11.11 14.48
N ASP A 391 -0.29 10.57 15.32
CA ASP A 391 -0.28 10.74 16.78
C ASP A 391 -0.35 9.39 17.51
N GLY A 392 0.25 9.30 18.69
CA GLY A 392 0.37 8.04 19.43
C GLY A 392 -0.89 7.60 20.18
N LYS A 393 -2.08 8.10 19.80
CA LYS A 393 -3.33 7.89 20.55
C LYS A 393 -3.98 6.53 20.34
#